data_AF-A0A7W0ZVA1-F1
#
_entry.id   AF-A0A7W0ZVA1-F1
#
_cell.length_a   1.000
_cell.length_b   1.000
_cell.length_c   1.000
_cell.angle_alpha   90.00
_cell.angle_beta   90.00
_cell.angle_gamma   90.00
#
_symmetry.space_group_name_H-M   'P 1'
#
loop_
_entity.id
_entity.type
_entity.pdbx_description
1 polymer ?
#
loop_
_entity_poly.entity_id
_entity_poly.type
_entity_poly.pdbx_seq_one_letter_code
_entity_poly.pdbx_strand_id
1 'polypeptide(L)'
;MRAGVLLVVVVGCGAPDRTLSKEQLGELIFHDPDLSEPRGQACADCHDRKLAFSDPEDDRTSMGVVRGRMGVRNALLSGHATLDEQEARGLATFEDPARGNCASCHPNRTHDGTPPLFTDFSYANIGVPRFADNPFYELPSVLNPAGADFIDRGLATTTGDPAHVGMFRVPTLRNVAVTGPFTHNGYFRQLDELIAHKSAFATKFPPEVPETVDREHFGTSRLTKQEIADLIAFLQTLTDT
;
A
#
# COMPACT_ATOMS: atom_id res chain seq x y z
N MET A 1 35.04 80.43 -0.67
CA MET A 1 34.27 79.46 -1.47
C MET A 1 35.13 78.23 -1.72
N ARG A 2 34.85 77.11 -1.05
CA ARG A 2 35.29 75.76 -1.47
C ARG A 2 34.17 74.79 -1.06
N ALA A 3 33.40 74.32 -2.03
CA ALA A 3 32.37 73.33 -1.84
C ALA A 3 33.02 71.94 -1.79
N GLY A 4 32.87 71.23 -0.68
CA GLY A 4 33.22 69.82 -0.56
C GLY A 4 31.98 68.98 -0.87
N VAL A 5 32.04 68.16 -1.91
CA VAL A 5 30.99 67.19 -2.24
C VAL A 5 31.12 66.00 -1.29
N LEU A 6 30.10 65.77 -0.46
CA LEU A 6 30.00 64.59 0.38
C LEU A 6 29.28 63.49 -0.42
N LEU A 7 30.03 62.47 -0.85
CA LEU A 7 29.49 61.28 -1.48
C LEU A 7 28.92 60.36 -0.40
N VAL A 8 27.59 60.28 -0.29
CA VAL A 8 26.92 59.31 0.58
C VAL A 8 26.77 58.01 -0.20
N VAL A 9 27.54 56.99 0.17
CA VAL A 9 27.37 55.62 -0.33
C VAL A 9 26.22 54.98 0.44
N VAL A 10 25.07 54.81 -0.21
CA VAL A 10 23.96 54.03 0.33
C VAL A 10 24.28 52.55 0.10
N VAL A 11 24.71 51.85 1.15
CA VAL A 11 24.81 50.39 1.15
C VAL A 11 23.39 49.84 1.28
N GLY A 12 22.82 49.41 0.16
CA GLY A 12 21.55 48.69 0.14
C GLY A 12 21.70 47.36 0.88
N CYS A 13 21.00 47.20 2.00
CA CYS A 13 20.84 45.92 2.67
C CYS A 13 19.89 45.08 1.81
N GLY A 14 20.45 44.21 0.96
CA GLY A 14 19.66 43.21 0.24
C GLY A 14 19.08 42.22 1.24
N ALA A 15 17.77 42.24 1.46
CA ALA A 15 17.09 41.17 2.16
C ALA A 15 17.20 39.90 1.29
N PRO A 16 17.71 38.77 1.83
CA PRO A 16 17.74 37.53 1.09
C PRO A 16 16.30 37.07 0.84
N ASP A 17 15.99 36.81 -0.44
CA ASP A 17 14.76 36.14 -0.87
C ASP A 17 14.66 34.79 -0.16
N ARG A 18 13.83 34.72 0.88
CA ARG A 18 13.51 33.48 1.59
C ARG A 18 12.27 32.86 0.96
N THR A 19 12.39 32.48 -0.31
CA THR A 19 11.42 31.57 -0.91
C THR A 19 11.69 30.18 -0.32
N LEU A 20 10.75 29.69 0.49
CA LEU A 20 10.80 28.34 1.05
C LEU A 20 10.89 27.31 -0.07
N SER A 21 11.67 26.24 0.14
CA SER A 21 11.61 25.08 -0.75
C SER A 21 10.24 24.41 -0.65
N LYS A 22 9.87 23.62 -1.65
CA LYS A 22 8.58 22.91 -1.66
C LYS A 22 8.45 21.96 -0.47
N GLU A 23 9.55 21.35 -0.06
CA GLU A 23 9.64 20.46 1.09
C GLU A 23 9.39 21.24 2.39
N GLN A 24 10.01 22.41 2.55
CA GLN A 24 9.83 23.26 3.73
C GLN A 24 8.40 23.81 3.83
N LEU A 25 7.81 24.20 2.70
CA LEU A 25 6.41 24.61 2.66
C LEU A 25 5.47 23.45 3.00
N GLY A 26 5.74 22.25 2.45
CA GLY A 26 4.97 21.04 2.75
C GLY A 26 5.00 20.69 4.24
N GLU A 27 6.17 20.77 4.87
CA GLU A 27 6.31 20.56 6.32
C GLU A 27 5.47 21.57 7.12
N LEU A 28 5.52 22.86 6.77
CA LEU A 28 4.72 23.87 7.44
C LEU A 28 3.22 23.60 7.31
N ILE A 29 2.75 23.27 6.10
CA ILE A 29 1.35 22.92 5.84
C ILE A 29 0.92 21.68 6.65
N PHE A 30 1.78 20.65 6.72
CA PHE A 30 1.46 19.41 7.42
C PHE A 30 1.27 19.61 8.94
N HIS A 31 1.94 20.61 9.50
CA HIS A 31 1.88 20.97 10.92
C HIS A 31 0.98 22.18 11.23
N ASP A 32 0.24 22.71 10.24
CA ASP A 32 -0.61 23.90 10.41
C ASP A 32 -2.03 23.53 10.88
N PRO A 33 -2.41 23.86 12.14
CA PRO A 33 -3.74 23.56 12.67
C PRO A 33 -4.85 24.52 12.15
N ASP A 34 -4.50 25.60 11.47
CA ASP A 34 -5.46 26.56 10.92
C ASP A 34 -6.10 26.08 9.60
N LEU A 35 -5.58 24.98 9.03
CA LEU A 35 -6.08 24.38 7.80
C LEU A 35 -7.27 23.43 8.00
N SER A 36 -7.55 23.01 9.23
CA SER A 36 -8.75 22.22 9.52
C SER A 36 -10.01 23.09 9.62
N GLU A 37 -11.16 22.46 9.42
CA GLU A 37 -12.47 23.04 9.68
C GLU A 37 -13.27 22.13 10.64
N PRO A 38 -13.62 22.59 11.85
CA PRO A 38 -13.15 23.82 12.52
C PRO A 38 -11.63 23.87 12.71
N ARG A 39 -11.06 25.06 12.90
CA ARG A 39 -9.61 25.23 13.14
C ARG A 39 -9.19 24.56 14.45
N GLY A 40 -7.98 23.99 14.47
CA GLY A 40 -7.36 23.44 15.68
C GLY A 40 -6.76 22.04 15.55
N GLN A 41 -6.72 21.46 14.34
CA GLN A 41 -6.10 20.14 14.11
C GLN A 41 -5.21 20.20 12.86
N ALA A 42 -3.92 19.92 13.01
CA ALA A 42 -3.00 19.75 11.90
C ALA A 42 -3.06 18.31 11.34
N CYS A 43 -2.54 18.10 10.13
CA CYS A 43 -2.38 16.74 9.62
C CYS A 43 -1.49 15.89 10.55
N ALA A 44 -0.43 16.49 11.09
CA ALA A 44 0.52 15.85 11.99
C ALA A 44 -0.08 15.35 13.32
N ASP A 45 -1.22 15.88 13.74
CA ASP A 45 -1.86 15.48 15.00
C ASP A 45 -2.47 14.07 14.91
N CYS A 46 -2.90 13.65 13.71
CA CYS A 46 -3.39 12.29 13.42
C CYS A 46 -2.44 11.47 12.53
N HIS A 47 -1.40 12.08 11.95
CA HIS A 47 -0.45 11.41 11.06
C HIS A 47 0.96 11.54 11.63
N ASP A 48 1.22 10.89 12.77
CA ASP A 48 2.54 10.95 13.41
C ASP A 48 3.58 10.19 12.56
N ARG A 49 4.63 10.89 12.14
CA ARG A 49 5.74 10.31 11.36
C ARG A 49 6.41 9.14 12.08
N LYS A 50 6.43 9.14 13.43
CA LYS A 50 6.96 8.05 14.25
C LYS A 50 6.08 6.80 14.23
N LEU A 51 4.82 6.94 13.86
CA LEU A 51 3.84 5.86 13.74
C LEU A 51 3.48 5.65 12.26
N ALA A 52 4.45 5.83 11.35
CA ALA A 52 4.25 5.70 9.92
C ALA A 52 3.04 6.50 9.40
N PHE A 53 2.87 7.72 9.92
CA PHE A 53 1.75 8.61 9.60
C PHE A 53 0.38 8.03 9.98
N SER A 54 0.30 7.29 11.08
CA SER A 54 -0.99 6.81 11.62
C SER A 54 -1.35 7.58 12.89
N ASP A 55 -2.62 7.45 13.29
CA ASP A 55 -3.14 8.10 14.48
C ASP A 55 -2.50 7.51 15.74
N PRO A 56 -1.99 8.36 16.67
CA PRO A 56 -1.46 7.90 17.95
C PRO A 56 -2.52 7.43 18.96
N GLU A 57 -3.79 7.75 18.77
CA GLU A 57 -4.88 7.31 19.64
C GLU A 57 -5.30 5.86 19.35
N ASP A 58 -5.58 5.11 20.42
CA ASP A 58 -5.88 3.66 20.43
C ASP A 58 -7.34 3.35 20.03
N ASP A 59 -7.87 4.07 19.04
CA ASP A 59 -9.24 3.92 18.57
C ASP A 59 -9.29 3.27 17.19
N ARG A 60 -10.43 2.66 16.84
CA ARG A 60 -10.65 2.12 15.49
C ARG A 60 -10.65 3.21 14.43
N THR A 61 -10.89 4.46 14.77
CA THR A 61 -10.86 5.59 13.82
C THR A 61 -10.38 6.87 14.52
N SER A 62 -9.85 7.83 13.76
CA SER A 62 -9.44 9.13 14.31
C SER A 62 -10.66 9.99 14.68
N MET A 63 -10.68 10.63 15.85
CA MET A 63 -11.73 11.60 16.21
C MET A 63 -11.73 12.85 15.30
N GLY A 64 -10.58 13.18 14.72
CA GLY A 64 -10.42 14.43 13.96
C GLY A 64 -10.74 15.66 14.81
N VAL A 65 -10.98 16.80 14.14
CA VAL A 65 -11.07 18.09 14.83
C VAL A 65 -12.39 18.33 15.58
N VAL A 66 -13.46 17.61 15.23
CA VAL A 66 -14.77 17.75 15.89
C VAL A 66 -14.82 16.78 17.07
N ARG A 67 -14.62 17.30 18.28
CA ARG A 67 -14.65 16.50 19.51
C ARG A 67 -15.91 15.63 19.61
N GLY A 68 -15.72 14.35 19.93
CA GLY A 68 -16.77 13.36 20.08
C GLY A 68 -17.35 12.83 18.76
N ARG A 69 -16.83 13.28 17.61
CA ARG A 69 -17.22 12.75 16.30
C ARG A 69 -16.09 11.91 15.73
N MET A 70 -16.17 10.60 15.93
CA MET A 70 -15.24 9.70 15.29
C MET A 70 -15.31 9.85 13.76
N GLY A 71 -14.14 10.06 13.18
CA GLY A 71 -13.93 9.96 11.75
C GLY A 71 -14.20 8.54 11.30
N VAL A 72 -14.24 8.38 9.98
CA VAL A 72 -14.51 7.08 9.41
C VAL A 72 -13.20 6.33 9.15
N ARG A 73 -12.05 6.97 8.93
CA ARG A 73 -10.81 6.27 8.53
C ARG A 73 -10.19 5.43 9.66
N ASN A 74 -9.72 4.22 9.34
CA ASN A 74 -9.41 3.17 10.31
C ASN A 74 -7.99 3.31 10.94
N ALA A 75 -7.89 3.09 12.25
CA ALA A 75 -6.67 3.15 13.06
C ALA A 75 -6.28 1.79 13.70
N LEU A 76 -6.99 0.68 13.40
CA LEU A 76 -6.59 -0.69 13.75
C LEU A 76 -5.17 -1.03 13.27
N LEU A 77 -4.75 -0.40 12.18
CA LEU A 77 -3.43 -0.57 11.58
C LEU A 77 -2.29 -0.28 12.57
N SER A 78 -2.57 0.39 13.69
CA SER A 78 -1.62 0.68 14.77
C SER A 78 -1.53 -0.36 15.90
N GLY A 79 -2.19 -1.53 15.78
CA GLY A 79 -2.11 -2.60 16.80
C GLY A 79 -2.99 -2.35 18.03
N HIS A 80 -3.95 -1.45 17.87
CA HIS A 80 -4.69 -0.80 18.95
C HIS A 80 -6.14 -1.31 19.05
N ALA A 81 -6.79 -1.60 17.93
CA ALA A 81 -8.14 -2.17 17.97
C ALA A 81 -8.19 -3.68 18.26
N THR A 82 -9.18 -4.08 19.06
CA THR A 82 -9.43 -5.48 19.43
C THR A 82 -10.09 -6.23 18.27
N LEU A 83 -9.54 -7.39 17.90
CA LEU A 83 -10.13 -8.31 16.93
C LEU A 83 -11.22 -9.16 17.59
N ASP A 84 -12.30 -9.44 16.88
CA ASP A 84 -13.26 -10.47 17.28
C ASP A 84 -12.68 -11.89 17.09
N GLU A 85 -13.42 -12.91 17.51
CA GLU A 85 -12.94 -14.29 17.43
C GLU A 85 -12.67 -14.76 16.00
N GLN A 86 -13.44 -14.30 15.01
CA GLN A 86 -13.27 -14.67 13.62
C GLN A 86 -12.06 -13.97 13.01
N GLU A 87 -11.96 -12.66 13.24
CA GLU A 87 -10.83 -11.82 12.82
C GLU A 87 -9.52 -12.34 13.43
N ALA A 88 -9.53 -12.76 14.70
CA ALA A 88 -8.37 -13.34 15.38
C ALA A 88 -7.94 -14.70 14.79
N ARG A 89 -8.87 -15.57 14.41
CA ARG A 89 -8.54 -16.81 13.68
C ARG A 89 -7.98 -16.50 12.28
N GLY A 90 -8.50 -15.45 11.64
CA GLY A 90 -7.99 -14.95 10.38
C GLY A 90 -6.54 -14.50 10.48
N LEU A 91 -6.23 -13.68 11.49
CA LEU A 91 -4.86 -13.26 11.80
C LEU A 91 -3.94 -14.46 12.07
N ALA A 92 -4.39 -15.45 12.87
CA ALA A 92 -3.61 -16.66 13.13
C ALA A 92 -3.30 -17.44 11.84
N THR A 93 -4.29 -17.58 10.94
CA THR A 93 -4.10 -18.22 9.62
C THR A 93 -3.14 -17.43 8.73
N PHE A 94 -3.22 -16.10 8.79
CA PHE A 94 -2.37 -15.18 8.03
C PHE A 94 -0.89 -15.30 8.41
N GLU A 95 -0.61 -15.45 9.71
CA GLU A 95 0.74 -15.56 10.28
C GLU A 95 1.32 -16.98 10.20
N ASP A 96 0.48 -18.03 10.16
CA ASP A 96 0.93 -19.42 10.20
C ASP A 96 1.66 -19.85 8.90
N PRO A 97 2.97 -20.16 8.95
CA PRO A 97 3.75 -20.56 7.78
C PRO A 97 3.33 -21.89 7.16
N ALA A 98 2.64 -22.77 7.91
CA ALA A 98 2.13 -24.04 7.42
C ALA A 98 0.71 -23.93 6.83
N ARG A 99 0.05 -22.78 7.01
CA ARG A 99 -1.30 -22.50 6.50
C ARG A 99 -1.25 -21.37 5.47
N GLY A 100 -1.56 -20.14 5.86
CA GLY A 100 -1.67 -19.01 4.94
C GLY A 100 -0.31 -18.46 4.51
N ASN A 101 0.69 -18.51 5.38
CA ASN A 101 2.04 -17.95 5.19
C ASN A 101 2.04 -16.52 4.60
N CYS A 102 0.97 -15.75 4.81
CA CYS A 102 0.75 -14.48 4.15
C CYS A 102 1.74 -13.43 4.66
N ALA A 103 2.05 -13.49 5.95
CA ALA A 103 2.99 -12.59 6.63
C ALA A 103 4.43 -12.68 6.10
N SER A 104 4.80 -13.73 5.36
CA SER A 104 6.14 -13.87 4.76
C SER A 104 6.44 -12.78 3.72
N CYS A 105 5.43 -12.33 2.97
CA CYS A 105 5.53 -11.22 2.02
C CYS A 105 4.75 -9.98 2.48
N HIS A 106 3.70 -10.18 3.28
CA HIS A 106 2.83 -9.12 3.80
C HIS A 106 2.99 -8.97 5.32
N PRO A 107 4.17 -8.54 5.82
CA PRO A 107 4.44 -8.45 7.24
C PRO A 107 3.43 -7.54 7.92
N ASN A 108 2.80 -8.08 8.96
CA ASN A 108 1.81 -7.43 9.81
C ASN A 108 2.41 -6.94 11.13
N ARG A 109 3.75 -6.93 11.24
CA ARG A 109 4.51 -6.41 12.37
C ARG A 109 5.71 -5.65 11.82
N THR A 110 6.07 -4.55 12.46
CA THR A 110 7.27 -3.78 12.14
C THR A 110 8.31 -3.96 13.23
N HIS A 111 9.57 -3.70 12.91
CA HIS A 111 10.66 -3.82 13.87
C HIS A 111 10.76 -2.62 14.83
N ASP A 112 10.15 -1.49 14.50
CA ASP A 112 10.28 -0.21 15.19
C ASP A 112 8.99 0.24 15.90
N GLY A 113 7.96 -0.63 15.92
CA GLY A 113 6.67 -0.31 16.55
C GLY A 113 5.77 0.54 15.66
N THR A 114 6.16 0.81 14.40
CA THR A 114 5.26 1.46 13.45
C THR A 114 4.12 0.53 13.02
N PRO A 115 2.95 1.07 12.70
CA PRO A 115 1.85 0.37 12.03
C PRO A 115 2.33 -0.37 10.75
N PRO A 116 2.12 -1.69 10.60
CA PRO A 116 2.51 -2.42 9.40
C PRO A 116 1.86 -1.89 8.13
N LEU A 117 2.62 -1.90 7.04
CA LEU A 117 2.11 -1.61 5.70
C LEU A 117 1.59 -2.87 4.99
N PHE A 118 1.73 -4.05 5.60
CA PHE A 118 1.34 -5.33 5.00
C PHE A 118 1.98 -5.56 3.62
N THR A 119 3.24 -5.15 3.51
CA THR A 119 4.11 -5.38 2.35
C THR A 119 5.55 -5.18 2.81
N ASP A 120 6.44 -6.04 2.34
CA ASP A 120 7.89 -5.91 2.47
C ASP A 120 8.52 -5.20 1.25
N PHE A 121 7.68 -4.80 0.28
CA PHE A 121 8.06 -4.21 -1.01
C PHE A 121 8.94 -5.07 -1.90
N SER A 122 9.04 -6.37 -1.61
CA SER A 122 9.68 -7.34 -2.48
C SER A 122 8.87 -7.56 -3.76
N TYR A 123 9.36 -8.47 -4.61
CA TYR A 123 8.74 -8.84 -5.87
C TYR A 123 8.57 -10.35 -5.93
N ALA A 124 7.40 -10.80 -6.37
CA ALA A 124 7.10 -12.22 -6.49
C ALA A 124 6.25 -12.49 -7.72
N ASN A 125 6.44 -13.65 -8.33
CA ASN A 125 5.52 -14.21 -9.31
C ASN A 125 4.63 -15.23 -8.61
N ILE A 126 3.34 -14.91 -8.50
CA ILE A 126 2.36 -15.70 -7.75
C ILE A 126 1.53 -16.61 -8.66
N GLY A 127 1.93 -16.72 -9.93
CA GLY A 127 1.25 -17.51 -10.94
C GLY A 127 -0.14 -17.00 -11.30
N VAL A 128 -0.32 -15.68 -11.40
CA VAL A 128 -1.61 -15.10 -11.85
C VAL A 128 -1.85 -15.56 -13.30
N PRO A 129 -3.06 -16.02 -13.64
CA PRO A 129 -3.40 -16.34 -15.02
C PRO A 129 -3.47 -15.10 -15.90
N ARG A 130 -3.29 -15.30 -17.20
CA ARG A 130 -3.61 -14.28 -18.19
C ARG A 130 -5.10 -13.93 -18.15
N PHE A 131 -5.42 -12.64 -18.10
CA PHE A 131 -6.80 -12.20 -18.26
C PHE A 131 -7.15 -12.01 -19.75
N ALA A 132 -7.53 -13.09 -20.43
CA ALA A 132 -7.72 -13.12 -21.89
C ALA A 132 -8.72 -12.07 -22.41
N ASP A 133 -9.73 -11.69 -21.61
CA ASP A 133 -10.74 -10.70 -21.97
C ASP A 133 -10.29 -9.24 -21.70
N ASN A 134 -9.02 -9.01 -21.36
CA ASN A 134 -8.50 -7.66 -21.14
C ASN A 134 -8.46 -6.89 -22.48
N PRO A 135 -9.13 -5.71 -22.59
CA PRO A 135 -9.16 -4.91 -23.81
C PRO A 135 -7.78 -4.50 -24.33
N PHE A 136 -6.75 -4.55 -23.48
CA PHE A 136 -5.36 -4.29 -23.87
C PHE A 136 -4.89 -5.16 -25.06
N TYR A 137 -5.35 -6.41 -25.16
CA TYR A 137 -4.95 -7.33 -26.22
C TYR A 137 -5.55 -6.97 -27.60
N GLU A 138 -6.61 -6.17 -27.62
CA GLU A 138 -7.29 -5.71 -28.84
C GLU A 138 -6.87 -4.29 -29.26
N LEU A 139 -5.95 -3.66 -28.51
CA LEU A 139 -5.47 -2.32 -28.84
C LEU A 139 -4.76 -2.29 -30.21
N PRO A 140 -4.80 -1.16 -30.93
CA PRO A 140 -4.07 -1.00 -32.18
C PRO A 140 -2.58 -1.32 -32.02
N SER A 141 -1.94 -1.84 -33.07
CA SER A 141 -0.54 -2.29 -33.05
C SER A 141 0.47 -1.20 -32.68
N VAL A 142 0.11 0.08 -32.81
CA VAL A 142 0.94 1.21 -32.32
C VAL A 142 1.02 1.27 -30.79
N LEU A 143 0.01 0.77 -30.08
CA LEU A 143 -0.05 0.71 -28.61
C LEU A 143 0.32 -0.67 -28.07
N ASN A 144 -0.09 -1.74 -28.77
CA ASN A 144 0.28 -3.12 -28.44
C ASN A 144 0.79 -3.85 -29.69
N PRO A 145 2.08 -3.70 -30.05
CA PRO A 145 2.65 -4.34 -31.23
C PRO A 145 2.60 -5.88 -31.20
N ALA A 146 2.59 -6.46 -30.00
CA ALA A 146 2.51 -7.90 -29.80
C ALA A 146 1.06 -8.42 -29.80
N GLY A 147 0.05 -7.53 -29.74
CA GLY A 147 -1.36 -7.90 -29.73
C GLY A 147 -1.68 -8.95 -28.67
N ALA A 148 -2.37 -10.02 -29.07
CA ALA A 148 -2.71 -11.15 -28.22
C ALA A 148 -1.49 -11.94 -27.71
N ASP A 149 -0.31 -11.81 -28.33
CA ASP A 149 0.91 -12.50 -27.89
C ASP A 149 1.70 -11.71 -26.85
N PHE A 150 1.25 -10.51 -26.46
CA PHE A 150 1.90 -9.71 -25.42
C PHE A 150 1.97 -10.47 -24.10
N ILE A 151 3.13 -10.48 -23.44
CA ILE A 151 3.34 -11.02 -22.09
C ILE A 151 3.83 -9.87 -21.20
N ASP A 152 3.16 -9.62 -20.08
CA ASP A 152 3.65 -8.66 -19.09
C ASP A 152 4.85 -9.25 -18.35
N ARG A 153 6.03 -8.68 -18.58
CA ARG A 153 7.28 -9.16 -17.98
C ARG A 153 7.47 -8.68 -16.54
N GLY A 154 6.63 -7.78 -16.03
CA GLY A 154 6.75 -7.25 -14.67
C GLY A 154 8.13 -6.59 -14.43
N LEU A 155 8.77 -6.93 -13.31
CA LEU A 155 10.07 -6.40 -12.88
C LEU A 155 11.17 -6.56 -13.95
N ALA A 156 11.15 -7.64 -14.73
CA ALA A 156 12.14 -7.87 -15.78
C ALA A 156 12.13 -6.81 -16.89
N THR A 157 11.06 -6.02 -17.05
CA THR A 157 11.04 -4.86 -17.95
C THR A 157 12.07 -3.81 -17.54
N THR A 158 12.30 -3.66 -16.23
CA THR A 158 13.27 -2.72 -15.67
C THR A 158 14.66 -3.36 -15.55
N THR A 159 14.74 -4.60 -15.05
CA THR A 159 16.02 -5.21 -14.69
C THR A 159 16.70 -5.95 -15.84
N GLY A 160 15.95 -6.39 -16.84
CA GLY A 160 16.45 -7.24 -17.94
C GLY A 160 16.71 -8.71 -17.55
N ASP A 161 16.76 -9.02 -16.25
CA ASP A 161 17.00 -10.37 -15.73
C ASP A 161 15.86 -11.35 -16.06
N PRO A 162 16.13 -12.49 -16.75
CA PRO A 162 15.14 -13.54 -16.99
C PRO A 162 14.50 -14.12 -15.73
N ALA A 163 15.20 -14.14 -14.59
CA ALA A 163 14.65 -14.63 -13.32
C ALA A 163 13.53 -13.74 -12.77
N HIS A 164 13.45 -12.47 -13.19
CA HIS A 164 12.45 -11.50 -12.73
C HIS A 164 11.18 -11.45 -13.61
N VAL A 165 11.09 -12.27 -14.66
CA VAL A 165 9.94 -12.24 -15.57
C VAL A 165 8.67 -12.63 -14.82
N GLY A 166 7.60 -11.85 -14.98
CA GLY A 166 6.31 -12.10 -14.32
C GLY A 166 6.30 -11.81 -12.81
N MET A 167 7.39 -11.27 -12.25
CA MET A 167 7.42 -10.82 -10.86
C MET A 167 6.84 -9.41 -10.75
N PHE A 168 5.93 -9.22 -9.81
CA PHE A 168 5.33 -7.93 -9.51
C PHE A 168 5.58 -7.57 -8.06
N ARG A 169 5.63 -6.26 -7.78
CA ARG A 169 5.81 -5.75 -6.43
C ARG A 169 4.68 -6.26 -5.54
N VAL A 170 5.01 -6.72 -4.34
CA VAL A 170 4.03 -7.11 -3.32
C VAL A 170 3.26 -5.85 -2.89
N PRO A 171 1.95 -5.74 -3.14
CA PRO A 171 1.17 -4.56 -2.77
C PRO A 171 0.87 -4.54 -1.26
N THR A 172 0.55 -3.37 -0.72
CA THR A 172 -0.06 -3.28 0.61
C THR A 172 -1.43 -3.99 0.62
N LEU A 173 -1.80 -4.56 1.77
CA LEU A 173 -3.14 -5.11 1.99
C LEU A 173 -4.09 -4.13 2.69
N ARG A 174 -3.65 -2.91 2.99
CA ARG A 174 -4.55 -1.85 3.47
C ARG A 174 -5.60 -1.57 2.39
N ASN A 175 -6.87 -1.51 2.78
CA ASN A 175 -8.03 -1.35 1.90
C ASN A 175 -8.25 -2.47 0.87
N VAL A 176 -7.63 -3.65 1.05
CA VAL A 176 -7.78 -4.75 0.07
C VAL A 176 -9.23 -5.16 -0.11
N ALA A 177 -10.07 -5.17 0.94
CA ALA A 177 -11.45 -5.62 0.83
C ALA A 177 -12.35 -4.76 -0.08
N VAL A 178 -11.92 -3.54 -0.44
CA VAL A 178 -12.72 -2.58 -1.23
C VAL A 178 -12.02 -2.08 -2.52
N THR A 179 -10.91 -2.72 -2.90
CA THR A 179 -10.08 -2.29 -4.04
C THR A 179 -10.03 -3.30 -5.19
N GLY A 180 -11.00 -4.22 -5.23
CA GLY A 180 -11.17 -5.12 -6.37
C GLY A 180 -11.40 -4.37 -7.69
N PRO A 181 -11.12 -5.00 -8.84
CA PRO A 181 -10.60 -6.37 -9.00
C PRO A 181 -9.13 -6.50 -8.60
N PHE A 182 -8.69 -7.73 -8.34
CA PHE A 182 -7.41 -8.01 -7.69
C PHE A 182 -6.31 -8.45 -8.65
N THR A 183 -5.07 -8.37 -8.18
CA THR A 183 -3.81 -8.63 -8.90
C THR A 183 -3.49 -7.61 -9.99
N HIS A 184 -2.28 -7.68 -10.57
CA HIS A 184 -1.76 -6.67 -11.48
C HIS A 184 -2.60 -6.50 -12.76
N ASN A 185 -3.33 -7.55 -13.17
CA ASN A 185 -4.15 -7.57 -14.38
C ASN A 185 -5.66 -7.62 -14.11
N GLY A 186 -6.08 -7.58 -12.84
CA GLY A 186 -7.50 -7.60 -12.46
C GLY A 186 -8.21 -8.94 -12.69
N TYR A 187 -7.48 -10.06 -12.82
CA TYR A 187 -8.08 -11.37 -13.14
C TYR A 187 -9.14 -11.83 -12.13
N PHE A 188 -8.88 -11.64 -10.83
CA PHE A 188 -9.79 -12.08 -9.78
C PHE A 188 -10.78 -10.97 -9.42
N ARG A 189 -12.08 -11.25 -9.50
CA ARG A 189 -13.11 -10.27 -9.14
C ARG A 189 -13.39 -10.25 -7.65
N GLN A 190 -13.17 -11.37 -6.97
CA GLN A 190 -13.44 -11.53 -5.56
C GLN A 190 -12.19 -11.96 -4.79
N LEU A 191 -12.11 -11.51 -3.54
CA LEU A 191 -10.94 -11.74 -2.69
C LEU A 191 -10.81 -13.21 -2.28
N ASP A 192 -11.93 -13.91 -2.12
CA ASP A 192 -11.97 -15.35 -1.85
C ASP A 192 -11.38 -16.17 -2.99
N GLU A 193 -11.62 -15.80 -4.25
CA GLU A 193 -11.03 -16.44 -5.42
C GLU A 193 -9.51 -16.30 -5.45
N LEU A 194 -8.99 -15.10 -5.13
CA LEU A 194 -7.55 -14.86 -5.02
C LEU A 194 -6.91 -15.70 -3.91
N ILE A 195 -7.52 -15.71 -2.72
CA ILE A 195 -7.01 -16.49 -1.58
C ILE A 195 -7.04 -18.00 -1.90
N ALA A 196 -8.12 -18.48 -2.53
CA ALA A 196 -8.24 -19.87 -2.95
C ALA A 196 -7.17 -20.24 -4.01
N HIS A 197 -6.89 -19.35 -4.96
CA HIS A 197 -5.82 -19.54 -5.96
C HIS A 197 -4.46 -19.73 -5.29
N LYS A 198 -4.15 -18.87 -4.31
CA LYS A 198 -2.90 -18.93 -3.54
C LYS A 198 -2.74 -20.21 -2.75
N SER A 199 -3.83 -20.69 -2.15
CA SER A 199 -3.78 -21.85 -1.27
C SER A 199 -3.72 -23.19 -2.02
N ALA A 200 -4.40 -23.31 -3.16
CA ALA A 200 -4.45 -24.57 -3.88
C ALA A 200 -3.35 -24.72 -4.94
N PHE A 201 -2.57 -23.66 -5.16
CA PHE A 201 -1.58 -23.48 -6.22
C PHE A 201 -1.89 -24.29 -7.49
N ALA A 202 -2.72 -23.70 -8.35
CA ALA A 202 -2.93 -24.08 -9.75
C ALA A 202 -3.18 -25.57 -10.08
N THR A 203 -4.38 -26.08 -9.76
CA THR A 203 -5.01 -27.09 -10.65
C THR A 203 -6.09 -26.49 -11.55
N LYS A 204 -6.61 -25.30 -11.23
CA LYS A 204 -7.75 -24.70 -11.94
C LYS A 204 -7.36 -23.65 -13.00
N PHE A 205 -6.27 -22.89 -12.78
CA PHE A 205 -5.88 -21.80 -13.68
C PHE A 205 -4.38 -21.81 -13.97
N PRO A 206 -3.95 -21.93 -15.24
CA PRO A 206 -2.54 -21.90 -15.59
C PRO A 206 -1.96 -20.48 -15.43
N PRO A 207 -0.74 -20.34 -14.88
CA PRO A 207 -0.07 -19.05 -14.77
C PRO A 207 0.33 -18.51 -16.14
N GLU A 208 0.36 -17.18 -16.30
CA GLU A 208 0.86 -16.54 -17.54
C GLU A 208 2.36 -16.81 -17.77
N VAL A 209 3.14 -16.79 -16.69
CA VAL A 209 4.59 -17.06 -16.71
C VAL A 209 4.87 -18.19 -15.71
N PRO A 210 4.85 -19.47 -16.11
CA PRO A 210 5.06 -20.63 -15.22
C PRO A 210 6.49 -20.83 -14.72
N GLU A 211 7.48 -20.26 -15.40
CA GLU A 211 8.90 -20.55 -15.21
C GLU A 211 9.47 -19.99 -13.90
N THR A 212 9.06 -18.77 -13.55
CA THR A 212 9.58 -18.01 -12.40
C THR A 212 8.61 -17.97 -11.22
N VAL A 213 7.53 -18.75 -11.29
CA VAL A 213 6.53 -18.81 -10.23
C VAL A 213 7.21 -19.24 -8.93
N ASP A 214 7.03 -18.43 -7.89
CA ASP A 214 7.49 -18.77 -6.56
C ASP A 214 6.67 -19.98 -6.07
N ARG A 215 7.35 -21.07 -5.79
CA ARG A 215 6.74 -22.30 -5.23
C ARG A 215 7.24 -22.59 -3.82
N GLU A 216 8.16 -21.79 -3.32
CA GLU A 216 8.78 -21.97 -2.01
C GLU A 216 7.91 -21.32 -0.92
N HIS A 217 7.48 -20.08 -1.15
CA HIS A 217 6.64 -19.35 -0.20
C HIS A 217 5.17 -19.76 -0.26
N PHE A 218 4.74 -20.33 -1.38
CA PHE A 218 3.37 -20.79 -1.57
C PHE A 218 3.30 -22.29 -1.31
N GLY A 219 3.00 -22.63 -0.06
CA GLY A 219 2.93 -24.01 0.41
C GLY A 219 1.89 -24.84 -0.34
N THR A 220 2.06 -26.16 -0.34
CA THR A 220 1.11 -27.14 -0.90
C THR A 220 -0.18 -27.28 -0.07
N SER A 221 -0.34 -26.46 0.97
CA SER A 221 -1.34 -26.57 2.02
C SER A 221 -2.65 -25.92 1.57
N ARG A 222 -3.67 -26.76 1.34
CA ARG A 222 -5.03 -26.30 1.04
C ARG A 222 -5.70 -25.77 2.32
N LEU A 223 -6.07 -24.50 2.29
CA LEU A 223 -6.91 -23.81 3.23
C LEU A 223 -8.33 -24.34 3.07
N THR A 224 -8.98 -24.53 4.21
CA THR A 224 -10.39 -24.87 4.29
C THR A 224 -11.26 -23.65 3.96
N LYS A 225 -12.54 -23.89 3.67
CA LYS A 225 -13.50 -22.80 3.48
C LYS A 225 -13.60 -21.88 4.71
N GLN A 226 -13.47 -22.45 5.91
CA GLN A 226 -13.50 -21.68 7.15
C GLN A 226 -12.30 -20.75 7.26
N GLU A 227 -11.09 -21.24 6.97
CA GLU A 227 -9.87 -20.43 7.00
C GLU A 227 -9.89 -19.31 5.96
N ILE A 228 -10.44 -19.57 4.77
CA ILE A 228 -10.64 -18.50 3.76
C ILE A 228 -11.62 -17.44 4.29
N ALA A 229 -12.73 -17.85 4.91
CA ALA A 229 -13.68 -16.92 5.50
C ALA A 229 -13.09 -16.12 6.67
N ASP A 230 -12.31 -16.77 7.54
CA ASP A 230 -11.62 -16.13 8.66
C ASP A 230 -10.55 -15.12 8.15
N LEU A 231 -9.77 -15.49 7.11
CA LEU A 231 -8.84 -14.56 6.45
C LEU A 231 -9.55 -13.34 5.86
N ILE A 232 -10.71 -13.53 5.22
CA ILE A 232 -11.49 -12.41 4.68
C ILE A 232 -11.95 -11.48 5.79
N ALA A 233 -12.45 -12.02 6.92
CA ALA A 233 -12.84 -11.21 8.07
C ALA A 233 -11.64 -10.38 8.57
N PHE A 234 -10.47 -11.00 8.74
CA PHE A 234 -9.25 -10.28 9.10
C PHE A 234 -8.88 -9.19 8.08
N LEU A 235 -8.90 -9.48 6.78
CA LEU A 235 -8.53 -8.51 5.74
C LEU A 235 -9.54 -7.35 5.64
N GLN A 236 -10.81 -7.58 5.97
CA GLN A 236 -11.82 -6.52 6.08
C GLN A 236 -11.47 -5.53 7.18
N THR A 237 -10.85 -5.99 8.26
CA THR A 237 -10.36 -5.11 9.33
C THR A 237 -9.29 -4.12 8.87
N LEU A 238 -8.64 -4.37 7.72
CA LEU A 238 -7.64 -3.48 7.14
C LEU A 238 -8.25 -2.39 6.25
N THR A 239 -9.58 -2.25 6.23
CA THR A 239 -10.30 -1.25 5.45
C THR A 239 -10.47 0.02 6.26
N ASP A 240 -10.04 1.14 5.70
CA ASP A 240 -10.36 2.47 6.20
C ASP A 240 -11.87 2.65 6.14
N THR A 241 -12.51 2.86 7.30
CA THR A 241 -13.95 3.05 7.34
C THR A 241 -14.39 4.41 6.79
#